data_AF-A0A537EYQ9-F1
#
_entry.id   AF-A0A537EYQ9-F1
#
_cell.length_a   1.000
_cell.length_b   1.000
_cell.length_c   1.000
_cell.angle_alpha   90.00
_cell.angle_beta   90.00
_cell.angle_gamma   90.00
#
_symmetry.space_group_name_H-M   'P 1'
#
loop_
_entity.id
_entity.type
_entity.pdbx_description
1 polymer ?
#
loop_
_entity_poly.entity_id
_entity_poly.type
_entity_poly.pdbx_seq_one_letter_code
_entity_poly.pdbx_strand_id
1 'polypeptide(L)'
;MNRMAVRAVILDIETSSLEADGGIVVGAGLAPEKGRSEYFQVKRSREEGTVLSKLAQRIQSYDVLVTWNGRGFDIPFLTTRFLKHGLDPRPISSKRHIDLNEVVKNRLRLTFTYLDHVCDFFAIAKKKGPMGMDVPQLYVRALEGDTKALGAIRDHCLDDLQATRNVYLRLKPLIEQWMTQ
;
A
#
# COMPACT_ATOMS: atom_id res chain seq x y z
N MET A 1 -3.65 31.41 12.42
CA MET A 1 -3.73 30.00 12.84
C MET A 1 -2.91 29.18 11.84
N ASN A 2 -1.75 28.67 12.25
CA ASN A 2 -0.86 27.93 11.35
C ASN A 2 -1.56 26.62 10.97
N ARG A 3 -2.10 26.50 9.75
CA ARG A 3 -2.63 25.22 9.26
C ARG A 3 -1.43 24.26 9.23
N MET A 4 -1.37 23.31 10.17
CA MET A 4 -0.38 22.24 10.09
C MET A 4 -0.50 21.58 8.71
N ALA A 5 0.64 21.41 8.04
CA ALA A 5 0.68 20.79 6.72
C ALA A 5 0.06 19.39 6.80
N VAL A 6 -0.89 19.09 5.90
CA VAL A 6 -1.52 17.78 5.79
C VAL A 6 -0.46 16.72 5.52
N ARG A 7 -0.36 15.70 6.37
CA ARG A 7 0.63 14.63 6.24
C ARG A 7 0.02 13.42 5.52
N ALA A 8 0.43 13.20 4.29
CA ALA A 8 0.06 12.00 3.52
C ALA A 8 1.06 10.86 3.72
N VAL A 9 0.55 9.63 3.70
CA VAL A 9 1.34 8.39 3.64
C VAL A 9 0.79 7.49 2.55
N ILE A 10 1.70 6.93 1.74
CA ILE A 10 1.39 5.89 0.78
C ILE A 10 1.38 4.56 1.53
N LEU A 11 0.39 3.71 1.26
CA LEU A 11 0.27 2.35 1.75
C LEU A 11 0.21 1.39 0.56
N ASP A 12 0.85 0.24 0.76
CA ASP A 12 0.78 -0.93 -0.11
C ASP A 12 0.85 -2.19 0.77
N ILE A 13 0.18 -3.28 0.39
CA ILE A 13 0.20 -4.55 1.12
C ILE A 13 0.51 -5.74 0.22
N GLU A 14 1.14 -6.75 0.82
CA GLU A 14 1.40 -8.05 0.20
C GLU A 14 0.64 -9.12 0.96
N THR A 15 -0.08 -9.98 0.25
CA THR A 15 -0.98 -10.97 0.86
C THR A 15 -0.70 -12.37 0.33
N SER A 16 -0.98 -13.39 1.14
CA SER A 16 -0.81 -14.78 0.74
C SER A 16 -1.95 -15.33 -0.13
N SER A 17 -2.98 -14.52 -0.39
CA SER A 17 -4.18 -14.81 -1.18
C SER A 17 -4.88 -13.51 -1.55
N LEU A 18 -5.70 -13.52 -2.60
CA LEU A 18 -6.58 -12.39 -2.92
C LEU A 18 -7.75 -12.27 -1.94
N GLU A 19 -8.17 -13.37 -1.32
CA GLU A 19 -9.29 -13.41 -0.39
C GLU A 19 -8.81 -13.37 1.07
N ALA A 20 -9.38 -12.46 1.86
CA ALA A 20 -8.92 -12.17 3.22
C ALA A 20 -9.33 -13.22 4.27
N ASP A 21 -10.28 -14.11 3.95
CA ASP A 21 -10.70 -15.23 4.79
C ASP A 21 -9.71 -16.40 4.70
N GLY A 22 -9.24 -16.71 3.49
CA GLY A 22 -8.24 -17.74 3.20
C GLY A 22 -6.78 -17.26 3.30
N GLY A 23 -6.54 -15.94 3.17
CA GLY A 23 -5.21 -15.34 3.20
C GLY A 23 -4.82 -14.68 4.52
N ILE A 24 -3.56 -14.24 4.59
CA ILE A 24 -3.04 -13.32 5.61
C ILE A 24 -2.30 -12.15 4.93
N VAL A 25 -2.06 -11.08 5.67
CA VAL A 25 -1.04 -10.09 5.31
C VAL A 25 0.35 -10.70 5.52
N VAL A 26 1.18 -10.65 4.48
CA VAL A 26 2.59 -11.06 4.49
C VAL A 26 3.51 -9.86 4.76
N GLY A 27 3.14 -8.71 4.21
CA GLY A 27 3.87 -7.46 4.36
C GLY A 27 2.98 -6.25 4.19
N ALA A 28 3.36 -5.13 4.80
CA ALA A 28 2.76 -3.83 4.52
C ALA A 28 3.83 -2.75 4.47
N GLY A 29 3.83 -1.94 3.43
CA GLY A 29 4.73 -0.81 3.23
C GLY A 29 4.05 0.51 3.60
N LEU A 30 4.79 1.43 4.22
CA LEU A 30 4.38 2.81 4.39
C LEU A 30 5.45 3.76 3.87
N ALA A 31 5.10 4.67 2.96
CA ALA A 31 6.01 5.73 2.51
C ALA A 31 5.41 7.10 2.78
N PRO A 32 6.01 7.93 3.66
CA PRO A 32 5.63 9.33 3.72
C PRO A 32 5.95 10.05 2.42
N GLU A 33 5.27 11.18 2.18
CA GLU A 33 5.60 12.10 1.06
C GLU A 33 7.10 12.46 1.06
N LYS A 34 7.66 12.72 2.24
CA LYS A 34 9.08 13.00 2.46
C LYS A 34 9.61 12.06 3.54
N GLY A 35 10.75 11.42 3.27
CA GLY A 35 11.42 10.53 4.20
C GLY A 35 11.56 9.10 3.69
N ARG A 36 11.95 8.21 4.60
CA ARG A 36 12.20 6.80 4.33
C ARG A 36 10.91 6.00 4.45
N SER A 37 10.79 4.99 3.59
CA SER A 37 9.74 3.99 3.69
C SER A 37 9.98 3.04 4.85
N GLU A 38 8.90 2.57 5.45
CA GLU A 38 8.87 1.53 6.48
C GLU A 38 8.22 0.27 5.91
N TYR A 39 8.65 -0.89 6.39
CA TYR A 39 8.09 -2.18 5.99
C TYR A 39 7.77 -3.01 7.23
N PHE A 40 6.52 -3.45 7.32
CA PHE A 40 5.94 -4.22 8.40
C PHE A 40 5.79 -5.67 7.94
N GLN A 41 6.69 -6.53 8.39
CA GLN A 41 6.77 -7.90 7.91
C GLN A 41 6.04 -8.86 8.85
N VAL A 42 5.21 -9.74 8.27
CA VAL A 42 4.60 -10.88 8.96
C VAL A 42 5.37 -12.13 8.56
N LYS A 43 6.19 -12.66 9.46
CA LYS A 43 6.98 -13.88 9.17
C LYS A 43 6.18 -15.16 9.38
N ARG A 44 5.20 -15.12 10.28
CA ARG A 44 4.35 -16.24 10.67
C ARG A 44 2.94 -15.73 10.92
N SER A 45 1.93 -16.54 10.60
CA SER A 45 0.51 -16.19 10.77
C SER A 45 0.17 -15.70 12.19
N ARG A 46 0.76 -16.30 13.23
CA ARG A 46 0.57 -15.89 14.63
C ARG A 46 1.03 -14.46 14.96
N GLU A 47 1.89 -13.87 14.13
CA GLU A 47 2.45 -12.52 14.34
C GLU A 47 1.58 -11.44 13.68
N GLU A 48 0.67 -11.82 12.79
CA GLU A 48 -0.12 -10.90 11.95
C GLU A 48 -0.84 -9.85 12.80
N GLY A 49 -1.61 -10.24 13.83
CA GLY A 49 -2.31 -9.28 14.68
C GLY A 49 -1.39 -8.26 15.37
N THR A 50 -0.20 -8.67 15.81
CA THR A 50 0.79 -7.74 16.40
C THR A 50 1.33 -6.77 15.37
N VAL A 51 1.60 -7.24 14.15
CA VAL A 51 2.10 -6.40 13.06
C VAL A 51 1.03 -5.41 12.59
N LEU A 52 -0.23 -5.86 12.46
CA LEU A 52 -1.36 -5.01 12.10
C LEU A 52 -1.63 -3.92 13.14
N SER A 53 -1.49 -4.25 14.43
CA SER A 53 -1.60 -3.25 15.50
C SER A 53 -0.54 -2.15 15.38
N LYS A 54 0.72 -2.51 15.10
CA LYS A 54 1.80 -1.55 14.85
C LYS A 54 1.55 -0.70 13.60
N LEU A 55 1.09 -1.32 12.51
CA LEU A 55 0.71 -0.64 11.28
C LEU A 55 -0.39 0.39 11.54
N ALA A 56 -1.44 0.01 12.27
CA ALA A 56 -2.55 0.89 12.64
C ALA A 56 -2.07 2.09 13.47
N GLN A 57 -1.20 1.87 14.47
CA GLN A 57 -0.61 2.94 15.26
C GLN A 57 0.21 3.89 14.38
N ARG A 58 1.00 3.35 13.44
CA ARG A 58 1.80 4.17 12.54
C ARG A 58 0.94 5.01 11.61
N ILE A 59 -0.11 4.44 11.02
CA ILE A 59 -1.02 5.15 10.11
C ILE A 59 -1.79 6.27 10.82
N GLN A 60 -2.08 6.13 12.11
CA GLN A 60 -2.73 7.21 12.89
C GLN A 60 -1.93 8.51 12.92
N SER A 61 -0.61 8.45 12.78
CA SER A 61 0.24 9.64 12.71
C SER A 61 0.17 10.42 11.39
N TYR A 62 -0.69 10.01 10.46
CA TYR A 62 -0.92 10.67 9.17
C TYR A 62 -2.36 11.13 9.01
N ASP A 63 -2.58 12.17 8.22
CA ASP A 63 -3.90 12.77 8.01
C ASP A 63 -4.62 12.19 6.78
N VAL A 64 -3.85 11.65 5.84
CA VAL A 64 -4.32 11.13 4.55
C VAL A 64 -3.58 9.84 4.21
N LEU A 65 -4.35 8.83 3.81
CA LEU A 65 -3.86 7.58 3.26
C LEU A 65 -3.91 7.65 1.73
N VAL A 66 -2.84 7.23 1.06
CA VAL A 66 -2.75 7.18 -0.39
C VAL A 66 -2.46 5.74 -0.79
N THR A 67 -3.16 5.20 -1.77
CA THR A 67 -2.92 3.83 -2.27
C THR A 67 -2.99 3.79 -3.79
N TRP A 68 -2.61 2.65 -4.37
CA TRP A 68 -2.92 2.31 -5.74
C TRP A 68 -3.95 1.17 -5.78
N ASN A 69 -5.18 1.43 -6.20
CA ASN A 69 -6.28 0.45 -6.19
C ASN A 69 -6.64 -0.11 -4.80
N GLY A 70 -6.18 0.54 -3.73
CA GLY A 70 -6.43 0.09 -2.37
C GLY A 70 -7.88 0.21 -1.91
N ARG A 71 -8.71 1.04 -2.55
CA ARG A 71 -10.16 1.05 -2.24
C ARG A 71 -10.79 -0.30 -2.60
N GLY A 72 -10.32 -0.91 -3.69
CA GLY A 72 -10.77 -2.21 -4.16
C GLY A 72 -10.11 -3.41 -3.48
N PHE A 73 -8.92 -3.23 -2.89
CA PHE A 73 -8.13 -4.35 -2.36
C PHE A 73 -7.58 -4.12 -0.95
N ASP A 74 -6.56 -3.25 -0.79
CA ASP A 74 -5.84 -3.06 0.47
C ASP A 74 -6.76 -2.76 1.66
N ILE A 75 -7.70 -1.83 1.47
CA ILE A 75 -8.59 -1.34 2.52
C ILE A 75 -9.58 -2.43 2.96
N PRO A 76 -10.35 -3.10 2.06
CA PRO A 76 -11.16 -4.26 2.42
C PRO A 76 -10.37 -5.40 3.06
N PHE A 77 -9.19 -5.72 2.53
CA PHE A 77 -8.37 -6.82 3.04
C PHE A 77 -7.89 -6.51 4.47
N LEU A 78 -7.27 -5.35 4.68
CA LEU A 78 -6.82 -4.92 6.01
C LEU A 78 -7.97 -4.79 7.00
N THR A 79 -9.11 -4.23 6.59
CA THR A 79 -10.31 -4.12 7.45
C THR A 79 -10.75 -5.49 7.94
N THR A 80 -10.86 -6.47 7.03
CA THR A 80 -11.22 -7.85 7.37
C THR A 80 -10.21 -8.47 8.34
N ARG A 81 -8.91 -8.31 8.09
CA ARG A 81 -7.86 -8.87 8.96
C ARG A 81 -7.80 -8.18 10.32
N PHE A 82 -8.01 -6.86 10.39
CA PHE A 82 -8.08 -6.14 11.66
C PHE A 82 -9.23 -6.68 12.51
N LEU A 83 -10.43 -6.81 11.93
CA LEU A 83 -11.60 -7.36 12.63
C LEU A 83 -11.37 -8.80 13.09
N LYS A 84 -10.78 -9.66 12.25
CA LYS A 84 -10.42 -11.04 12.61
C LYS A 84 -9.51 -11.11 13.84
N HIS A 85 -8.60 -10.15 13.99
CA HIS A 85 -7.66 -10.07 15.12
C HIS A 85 -8.18 -9.22 16.29
N GLY A 86 -9.46 -8.82 16.28
CA GLY A 86 -10.06 -8.01 17.35
C GLY A 86 -9.51 -6.58 17.42
N LEU A 87 -8.97 -6.06 16.32
CA LEU A 87 -8.42 -4.71 16.21
C LEU A 87 -9.44 -3.73 15.64
N ASP A 88 -9.34 -2.47 16.04
CA ASP A 88 -10.15 -1.38 15.49
C ASP A 88 -9.77 -1.07 14.03
N PRO A 89 -10.69 -1.19 13.05
CA PRO A 89 -10.42 -0.92 11.64
C PRO A 89 -10.38 0.58 11.29
N ARG A 90 -10.89 1.47 12.16
CA ARG A 90 -11.05 2.91 11.86
C ARG A 90 -9.76 3.63 11.42
N PRO A 91 -8.55 3.28 11.91
CA PRO A 91 -7.30 3.85 11.39
C PRO A 91 -7.10 3.70 9.87
N ILE A 92 -7.73 2.69 9.27
CA ILE A 92 -7.69 2.43 7.83
C ILE A 92 -9.02 2.86 7.18
N SER A 93 -10.15 2.35 7.68
CA SER A 93 -11.45 2.44 7.01
C SER A 93 -12.09 3.83 7.07
N SER A 94 -11.77 4.63 8.09
CA SER A 94 -12.34 5.98 8.29
C SER A 94 -11.37 7.10 7.94
N LYS A 95 -10.17 6.77 7.46
CA LYS A 95 -9.15 7.75 7.13
C LYS A 95 -9.48 8.42 5.80
N ARG A 96 -9.16 9.72 5.66
CA ARG A 96 -9.20 10.38 4.35
C ARG A 96 -8.30 9.61 3.40
N HIS A 97 -8.86 9.16 2.28
CA HIS A 97 -8.22 8.18 1.43
C HIS A 97 -8.25 8.62 -0.03
N ILE A 98 -7.07 8.76 -0.62
CA ILE A 98 -6.88 8.97 -2.06
C ILE A 98 -6.46 7.64 -2.68
N ASP A 99 -7.29 7.13 -3.57
CA ASP A 99 -6.88 6.05 -4.46
C ASP A 99 -6.39 6.62 -5.79
N LEU A 100 -5.09 6.50 -6.06
CA LEU A 100 -4.51 7.05 -7.29
C LEU A 100 -5.00 6.34 -8.54
N ASN A 101 -5.42 5.08 -8.44
CA ASN A 101 -5.97 4.36 -9.58
C ASN A 101 -7.28 4.99 -10.04
N GLU A 102 -8.14 5.38 -9.10
CA GLU A 102 -9.38 6.12 -9.37
C GLU A 102 -9.09 7.50 -9.96
N VAL A 103 -8.10 8.23 -9.39
CA VAL A 103 -7.68 9.54 -9.92
C VAL A 103 -7.25 9.41 -11.37
N VAL A 104 -6.36 8.46 -11.69
CA VAL A 104 -5.89 8.22 -13.05
C VAL A 104 -7.04 7.88 -13.99
N LYS A 105 -7.88 6.89 -13.64
CA LYS A 105 -9.01 6.45 -14.47
C LYS A 105 -9.99 7.58 -14.80
N ASN A 106 -10.27 8.44 -13.83
CA ASN A 106 -11.31 9.46 -13.97
C ASN A 106 -10.80 10.75 -14.64
N ARG A 107 -9.48 10.98 -14.66
CA ARG A 107 -8.91 12.30 -14.94
C ARG A 107 -7.85 12.29 -16.02
N LEU A 108 -7.26 11.13 -16.29
CA LEU A 108 -6.27 10.95 -17.34
C LEU A 108 -6.83 10.04 -18.42
N ARG A 109 -6.66 10.45 -19.67
CA ARG A 109 -7.12 9.68 -20.84
C ARG A 109 -6.00 8.76 -21.36
N LEU A 110 -5.53 7.86 -20.49
CA LEU A 110 -4.49 6.88 -20.83
C LEU A 110 -5.14 5.61 -21.41
N THR A 111 -4.39 4.91 -22.27
CA THR A 111 -4.83 3.63 -22.83
C THR A 111 -4.99 2.57 -21.75
N PHE A 112 -4.05 2.53 -20.79
CA PHE A 112 -4.12 1.64 -19.63
C PHE A 112 -3.86 2.42 -18.33
N THR A 113 -4.39 1.91 -17.23
CA THR A 113 -4.34 2.58 -15.92
C THR A 113 -3.81 1.65 -14.83
N TYR A 114 -3.00 0.65 -15.17
CA TYR A 114 -2.24 -0.12 -14.18
C TYR A 114 -0.91 0.58 -13.87
N LEU A 115 -0.35 0.35 -12.67
CA LEU A 115 0.74 1.16 -12.11
C LEU A 115 1.95 1.25 -13.06
N ASP A 116 2.38 0.10 -13.61
CA ASP A 116 3.52 0.03 -14.52
C ASP A 116 3.33 0.90 -15.76
N HIS A 117 2.17 0.85 -16.41
CA HIS A 117 1.90 1.69 -17.59
C HIS A 117 1.93 3.18 -17.26
N VAL A 118 1.39 3.55 -16.10
CA VAL A 118 1.35 4.94 -15.66
C VAL A 118 2.75 5.42 -15.30
N CYS A 119 3.57 4.56 -14.70
CA CYS A 119 4.97 4.85 -14.43
C CYS A 119 5.77 5.02 -15.72
N ASP A 120 5.62 4.11 -16.69
CA ASP A 120 6.25 4.19 -18.01
C ASP A 120 5.87 5.49 -18.72
N PHE A 121 4.57 5.82 -18.76
CA PHE A 121 4.07 7.05 -19.39
C PHE A 121 4.69 8.32 -18.77
N PHE A 122 4.84 8.36 -17.44
CA PHE A 122 5.40 9.50 -16.73
C PHE A 122 6.93 9.47 -16.57
N ALA A 123 7.61 8.49 -17.18
CA ALA A 123 9.04 8.22 -17.04
C ALA A 123 9.49 8.08 -15.58
N ILE A 124 8.66 7.42 -14.76
CA ILE A 124 8.97 7.07 -13.37
C ILE A 124 9.65 5.72 -13.37
N ALA A 125 10.90 5.69 -12.91
CA ALA A 125 11.65 4.45 -12.78
C ALA A 125 10.97 3.52 -11.76
N LYS A 126 10.70 2.29 -12.20
CA LYS A 126 10.18 1.19 -11.40
C LYS A 126 10.98 -0.06 -11.73
N LYS A 127 11.34 -0.87 -10.73
CA LYS A 127 12.09 -2.09 -10.97
C LYS A 127 11.14 -3.16 -11.53
N LYS A 128 11.65 -3.95 -12.48
CA LYS A 128 10.99 -5.20 -12.88
C LYS A 128 11.30 -6.25 -11.81
N GLY A 129 10.32 -6.51 -10.96
CA GLY A 129 10.37 -7.51 -9.88
C GLY A 129 9.31 -8.59 -10.07
N PRO A 130 9.09 -9.45 -9.05
CA PRO A 130 7.92 -10.32 -9.05
C PRO A 130 6.65 -9.46 -9.12
N MET A 131 5.61 -10.01 -9.72
CA MET A 131 4.29 -9.39 -9.76
C MET A 131 3.53 -9.73 -8.46
N GLY A 132 2.51 -8.94 -8.10
CA GLY A 132 1.67 -9.24 -6.93
C GLY A 132 1.06 -10.65 -6.96
N MET A 133 0.80 -11.19 -8.16
CA MET A 133 0.32 -12.57 -8.35
C MET A 133 1.36 -13.66 -7.99
N ASP A 134 2.65 -13.32 -7.93
CA ASP A 134 3.72 -14.24 -7.53
C ASP A 134 3.86 -14.35 -6.00
N VAL A 135 3.29 -13.39 -5.25
CA VAL A 135 3.45 -13.27 -3.80
C VAL A 135 2.98 -14.51 -3.03
N PRO A 136 1.82 -15.13 -3.35
CA PRO A 136 1.40 -16.37 -2.70
C PRO A 136 2.46 -17.48 -2.82
N GLN A 137 3.02 -17.68 -4.02
CA GLN A 137 4.03 -18.71 -4.26
C GLN A 137 5.36 -18.38 -3.57
N LEU A 138 5.78 -17.12 -3.60
CA LEU A 138 6.97 -16.67 -2.87
C LEU A 138 6.79 -16.84 -1.36
N TYR A 139 5.59 -16.62 -0.84
CA TYR A 139 5.30 -16.78 0.58
C TYR A 139 5.36 -18.25 1.02
N VAL A 140 4.85 -19.19 0.21
CA VAL A 140 5.02 -20.64 0.45
C VAL A 140 6.49 -21.00 0.58
N ARG A 141 7.34 -20.55 -0.36
CA ARG A 141 8.79 -20.77 -0.31
C ARG A 141 9.41 -20.14 0.94
N ALA A 142 8.97 -18.95 1.32
CA ALA A 142 9.46 -18.28 2.51
C ALA A 142 9.13 -19.07 3.80
N LEU A 143 7.97 -19.71 3.86
CA LEU A 143 7.58 -20.60 4.97
C LEU A 143 8.47 -21.85 5.06
N GLU A 144 9.00 -22.32 3.94
CA GLU A 144 9.97 -23.42 3.87
C GLU A 144 11.41 -22.98 4.22
N GLY A 145 11.62 -21.69 4.53
CA GLY A 145 12.91 -21.14 4.94
C GLY A 145 13.66 -20.39 3.84
N ASP A 146 13.06 -20.18 2.66
CA ASP A 146 13.66 -19.38 1.59
C ASP A 146 13.65 -17.89 1.93
N THR A 147 14.73 -17.44 2.56
CA THR A 147 14.93 -16.03 2.91
C THR A 147 15.00 -15.10 1.70
N LYS A 148 15.38 -15.60 0.51
CA LYS A 148 15.41 -14.80 -0.71
C LYS A 148 13.99 -14.54 -1.23
N ALA A 149 13.11 -15.54 -1.18
CA ALA A 149 11.71 -15.36 -1.54
C ALA A 149 11.04 -14.29 -0.66
N LEU A 150 11.32 -14.32 0.64
CA LEU A 150 10.84 -13.32 1.59
C LEU A 150 11.41 -11.91 1.33
N GLY A 151 12.68 -11.84 0.95
CA GLY A 151 13.32 -10.60 0.49
C GLY A 151 12.68 -10.05 -0.78
N ALA A 152 12.34 -10.92 -1.74
CA ALA A 152 11.71 -10.53 -3.00
C ALA A 152 10.31 -9.93 -2.80
N ILE A 153 9.50 -10.48 -1.88
CA ILE A 153 8.20 -9.90 -1.51
C ILE A 153 8.38 -8.50 -0.92
N ARG A 154 9.35 -8.33 -0.01
CA ARG A 154 9.66 -7.02 0.58
C ARG A 154 10.12 -6.01 -0.47
N ASP A 155 11.00 -6.43 -1.37
CA ASP A 155 11.56 -5.56 -2.40
C ASP A 155 10.49 -5.14 -3.42
N HIS A 156 9.55 -6.03 -3.73
CA HIS A 156 8.38 -5.72 -4.56
C HIS A 156 7.51 -4.63 -3.92
N CYS A 157 7.04 -4.87 -2.68
CA CYS A 157 6.24 -3.90 -1.95
C CYS A 157 6.92 -2.53 -1.86
N LEU A 158 8.22 -2.49 -1.55
CA LEU A 158 8.96 -1.23 -1.46
C LEU A 158 9.12 -0.51 -2.81
N ASP A 159 9.21 -1.26 -3.91
CA ASP A 159 9.26 -0.71 -5.27
C ASP A 159 7.90 -0.14 -5.70
N ASP A 160 6.81 -0.88 -5.46
CA ASP A 160 5.43 -0.45 -5.75
C ASP A 160 5.03 0.77 -4.91
N LEU A 161 5.44 0.78 -3.65
CA LEU A 161 5.27 1.91 -2.73
C LEU A 161 6.03 3.16 -3.22
N GLN A 162 7.26 2.99 -3.71
CA GLN A 162 8.07 4.07 -4.26
C GLN A 162 7.49 4.59 -5.59
N ALA A 163 7.02 3.70 -6.46
CA ALA A 163 6.36 4.04 -7.71
C ALA A 163 5.08 4.83 -7.44
N THR A 164 4.21 4.32 -6.55
CA THR A 164 2.97 4.97 -6.13
C THR A 164 3.24 6.34 -5.51
N ARG A 165 4.28 6.48 -4.67
CA ARG A 165 4.71 7.78 -4.15
C ARG A 165 5.11 8.76 -5.25
N ASN A 166 5.88 8.32 -6.23
CA ASN A 166 6.32 9.17 -7.33
C ASN A 166 5.15 9.60 -8.22
N VAL A 167 4.18 8.71 -8.45
CA VAL A 167 2.93 9.05 -9.14
C VAL A 167 2.12 10.05 -8.32
N TYR A 168 1.96 9.85 -7.01
CA TYR A 168 1.29 10.81 -6.13
C TYR A 168 1.91 12.21 -6.22
N LEU A 169 3.25 12.29 -6.14
CA LEU A 169 3.97 13.56 -6.27
C LEU A 169 3.78 14.20 -7.65
N ARG A 170 3.76 13.40 -8.73
CA ARG A 170 3.50 13.89 -10.09
C ARG A 170 2.08 14.44 -10.25
N LEU A 171 1.09 13.78 -9.63
CA LEU A 171 -0.32 14.15 -9.72
C LEU A 171 -0.75 15.17 -8.65
N LYS A 172 0.17 15.60 -7.78
CA LYS A 172 -0.12 16.52 -6.67
C LYS A 172 -0.87 17.80 -7.10
N PRO A 173 -0.53 18.47 -8.22
CA PRO A 173 -1.28 19.64 -8.68
C PRO A 173 -2.76 19.37 -8.99
N LEU A 174 -3.10 18.14 -9.43
CA LEU A 174 -4.49 17.73 -9.66
C LEU A 174 -5.20 17.43 -8.33
N ILE A 175 -4.48 16.83 -7.38
CA ILE A 175 -5.03 16.41 -6.08
C ILE A 175 -5.27 17.62 -5.15
N GLU A 176 -4.33 18.57 -5.08
CA GLU A 176 -4.41 19.73 -4.18
C GLU A 176 -5.55 20.69 -4.54
N GLN A 177 -5.86 20.83 -5.84
CA GLN A 177 -7.01 21.60 -6.31
C GLN A 177 -8.34 21.06 -5.77
N TRP A 178 -8.39 19.79 -5.35
CA TRP A 178 -9.61 19.13 -4.86
C TRP A 178 -9.64 18.94 -3.35
N MET A 179 -8.51 19.12 -2.66
CA MET A 179 -8.47 19.17 -1.19
C MET A 179 -8.90 20.52 -0.61
N THR A 180 -9.09 21.53 -1.47
CA THR A 180 -9.48 22.90 -1.11
C THR A 180 -10.91 23.26 -1.52
N GLN A 181 -11.63 22.35 -2.17
CA GLN A 181 -13.08 22.40 -2.39
C GLN A 181 -13.79 21.54 -1.33
#